data_AF-A0A484L3F3-F1
#
_entry.id   AF-A0A484L3F3-F1
#
_cell.length_a   1.000
_cell.length_b   1.000
_cell.length_c   1.000
_cell.angle_alpha   90.00
_cell.angle_beta   90.00
_cell.angle_gamma   90.00
#
_symmetry.space_group_name_H-M   'P 1'
#
loop_
_entity.id
_entity.type
_entity.pdbx_description
1 polymer ?
#
loop_
_entity_poly.entity_id
_entity_poly.type
_entity_poly.pdbx_seq_one_letter_code
_entity_poly.pdbx_strand_id
1 'polypeptide(L)'
;MRHWPSLEFERNVVAYDEGQPRELEEALVLQDALSDLPAVTSREVREEMPYCMPPESDFQKYIRLPEHEIMGSTASTEVRGMKDPVLYDHRPRLLSEEDITRVSLIPHRKGANFLDFPGVILVNNTAHRDPNKEPELLPSGRPLVPDCIFTFQQGKSKRPFARLWWDETVATLVTFPNCFSHAILHPDQDRVLTIREYARLQGFPDFYRFCGTISERYCQLGNAVAIPVGRALGYALGMAFQSLTGDEPLIKLPPKFAFSKPPVEEIVEQNRFSDC
;
A
#
# COMPACT_ATOMS: atom_id res chain seq x y z
N MET A 1 -2.01 7.47 34.30
CA MET A 1 -1.76 8.88 33.93
C MET A 1 -2.32 9.09 32.54
N ARG A 2 -3.24 10.04 32.34
CA ARG A 2 -3.65 10.45 30.99
C ARG A 2 -2.56 11.39 30.48
N HIS A 3 -1.80 10.98 29.47
CA HIS A 3 -0.84 11.86 28.81
C HIS A 3 -1.63 12.86 27.96
N TRP A 4 -1.91 14.03 28.52
CA TRP A 4 -2.29 15.19 27.73
C TRP A 4 -1.05 15.62 26.93
N PRO A 5 -1.15 15.96 25.63
CA PRO A 5 -0.01 16.52 24.91
C PRO A 5 0.48 17.78 25.63
N SER A 6 1.78 18.09 25.58
CA SER A 6 2.29 19.32 26.21
C SER A 6 1.55 20.54 25.65
N LEU A 7 1.44 21.60 26.45
CA LEU A 7 0.83 22.88 26.07
C LEU A 7 1.54 23.57 24.88
N GLU A 8 2.64 23.01 24.38
CA GLU A 8 3.49 23.57 23.32
C GLU A 8 3.10 23.10 21.91
N PHE A 9 2.23 22.09 21.78
CA PHE A 9 1.81 21.58 20.47
C PHE A 9 0.31 21.80 20.26
N GLU A 10 -0.01 22.67 19.31
CA GLU A 10 -1.36 22.85 18.82
C GLU A 10 -1.67 21.80 17.74
N ARG A 11 -2.85 21.20 17.83
CA ARG A 11 -3.32 20.25 16.81
C ARG A 11 -3.76 21.04 15.58
N ASN A 12 -2.99 20.93 14.51
CA ASN A 12 -3.40 21.42 13.20
C ASN A 12 -4.17 20.33 12.44
N VAL A 13 -5.38 20.66 11.97
CA VAL A 13 -6.19 19.76 11.14
C VAL A 13 -5.95 20.13 9.68
N VAL A 14 -5.34 19.22 8.91
CA VAL A 14 -5.16 19.38 7.46
C VAL A 14 -6.40 18.81 6.77
N ALA A 15 -7.46 19.60 6.75
CA ALA A 15 -8.70 19.30 6.04
C ALA A 15 -9.38 20.60 5.61
N TYR A 16 -10.26 20.50 4.63
CA TYR A 16 -11.22 21.57 4.37
C TYR A 16 -12.39 21.45 5.35
N ASP A 17 -12.94 22.59 5.73
CA ASP A 17 -14.12 22.65 6.58
C ASP A 17 -15.34 22.02 5.88
N GLU A 18 -16.28 21.52 6.68
CA GLU A 18 -17.53 20.98 6.16
C GLU A 18 -18.31 22.06 5.39
N GLY A 19 -18.69 21.75 4.15
CA GLY A 19 -19.37 22.70 3.26
C GLY A 19 -18.46 23.70 2.54
N GLN A 20 -17.16 23.73 2.84
CA GLN A 20 -16.22 24.56 2.08
C GLN A 20 -16.10 24.06 0.63
N PRO A 21 -16.33 24.93 -0.38
CA PRO A 21 -16.13 24.56 -1.78
C PRO A 21 -14.69 24.12 -2.02
N ARG A 22 -14.54 22.96 -2.64
CA ARG A 22 -13.23 22.35 -2.93
C ARG A 22 -13.31 21.54 -4.21
N GLU A 23 -12.19 21.52 -4.90
CA GLU A 23 -11.97 20.68 -6.07
C GLU A 23 -10.90 19.66 -5.66
N LEU A 24 -11.31 18.40 -5.56
CA LEU A 24 -10.46 17.28 -5.20
C LEU A 24 -10.53 16.24 -6.32
N GLU A 25 -9.42 15.55 -6.53
CA GLU A 25 -9.40 14.37 -7.40
C GLU A 25 -10.24 13.24 -6.78
N GLU A 26 -10.69 12.30 -7.61
CA GLU A 26 -11.39 11.11 -7.13
C GLU A 26 -10.48 10.28 -6.21
N ALA A 27 -11.08 9.65 -5.20
CA ALA A 27 -10.33 8.83 -4.27
C ALA A 27 -9.83 7.56 -4.96
N LEU A 28 -8.52 7.33 -4.94
CA LEU A 28 -7.92 6.11 -5.48
C LEU A 28 -8.40 4.88 -4.72
N VAL A 29 -8.68 3.82 -5.47
CA VAL A 29 -9.02 2.49 -4.95
C VAL A 29 -7.94 1.47 -5.29
N LEU A 30 -8.08 0.25 -4.79
CA LEU A 30 -7.11 -0.84 -4.99
C LEU A 30 -6.86 -1.13 -6.48
N GLN A 31 -7.91 -1.04 -7.32
CA GLN A 31 -7.80 -1.22 -8.76
C GLN A 31 -6.82 -0.23 -9.38
N ASP A 32 -6.94 1.06 -9.03
CA ASP A 32 -6.06 2.11 -9.56
C ASP A 32 -4.61 1.87 -9.19
N ALA A 33 -4.33 1.15 -8.09
CA ALA A 33 -2.97 0.90 -7.64
C ALA A 33 -2.36 -0.38 -8.23
N LEU A 34 -3.15 -1.44 -8.40
CA LEU A 34 -2.61 -2.80 -8.54
C LEU A 34 -3.03 -3.55 -9.82
N SER A 35 -4.00 -3.06 -10.60
CA SER A 35 -4.60 -3.85 -11.71
C SER A 35 -3.62 -4.23 -12.83
N ASP A 36 -2.55 -3.46 -13.05
CA ASP A 36 -1.54 -3.74 -14.08
C ASP A 36 -0.45 -4.75 -13.64
N LEU A 37 -0.45 -5.19 -12.38
CA LEU A 37 0.56 -6.11 -11.86
C LEU A 37 0.31 -7.55 -12.37
N PRO A 38 1.37 -8.26 -12.81
CA PRO A 38 1.24 -9.63 -13.28
C PRO A 38 0.83 -10.58 -12.15
N ALA A 39 0.04 -11.61 -12.45
CA ALA A 39 -0.33 -12.60 -11.44
C ALA A 39 0.89 -13.39 -10.93
N VAL A 40 0.93 -13.64 -9.62
CA VAL A 40 1.97 -14.44 -8.96
C VAL A 40 1.37 -15.41 -7.96
N THR A 41 2.05 -16.53 -7.74
CA THR A 41 1.60 -17.54 -6.77
C THR A 41 1.98 -17.13 -5.33
N SER A 42 1.41 -17.81 -4.33
CA SER A 42 1.80 -17.67 -2.93
C SER A 42 3.26 -18.06 -2.63
N ARG A 43 3.95 -18.69 -3.60
CA ARG A 43 5.36 -19.16 -3.50
C ARG A 43 6.31 -18.40 -4.43
N GLU A 44 5.91 -17.25 -4.95
CA GLU A 44 6.79 -16.47 -5.81
C GLU A 44 8.06 -16.04 -5.06
N VAL A 45 9.22 -16.26 -5.68
CA VAL A 45 10.55 -15.99 -5.10
C VAL A 45 11.40 -15.04 -5.95
N ARG A 46 11.00 -14.78 -7.19
CA ARG A 46 11.74 -13.90 -8.09
C ARG A 46 11.81 -12.48 -7.50
N GLU A 47 13.02 -11.94 -7.45
CA GLU A 47 13.27 -10.55 -7.05
C GLU A 47 12.85 -9.58 -8.16
N GLU A 48 12.94 -10.03 -9.41
CA GLU A 48 12.75 -9.24 -10.63
C GLU A 48 11.87 -10.03 -11.60
N MET A 49 10.92 -9.35 -12.24
CA MET A 49 10.10 -9.91 -13.31
C MET A 49 9.68 -8.82 -14.30
N PRO A 50 9.30 -9.16 -15.54
CA PRO A 50 8.73 -8.16 -16.45
C PRO A 50 7.31 -7.77 -16.02
N TYR A 51 6.90 -6.56 -16.35
CA TYR A 51 5.47 -6.25 -16.44
C TYR A 51 4.83 -7.04 -17.58
N CYS A 52 3.59 -7.49 -17.38
CA CYS A 52 2.82 -8.14 -18.44
C CYS A 52 1.84 -7.20 -19.13
N MET A 53 1.48 -6.08 -18.48
CA MET A 53 0.49 -5.12 -18.95
C MET A 53 1.03 -3.69 -18.90
N PRO A 54 0.58 -2.78 -19.79
CA PRO A 54 0.80 -1.35 -19.64
C PRO A 54 0.05 -0.81 -18.40
N PRO A 55 0.45 0.35 -17.85
CA PRO A 55 -0.33 0.99 -16.80
C PRO A 55 -1.68 1.47 -17.36
N GLU A 56 -2.74 1.28 -16.58
CA GLU A 56 -4.11 1.63 -16.94
C GLU A 56 -4.54 2.96 -16.29
N SER A 57 -4.27 3.11 -14.99
CA SER A 57 -4.64 4.30 -14.21
C SER A 57 -3.56 5.40 -14.26
N ASP A 58 -3.93 6.63 -13.92
CA ASP A 58 -2.96 7.72 -13.79
C ASP A 58 -1.96 7.49 -12.64
N PHE A 59 -2.41 6.81 -11.57
CA PHE A 59 -1.53 6.38 -10.49
C PHE A 59 -0.47 5.39 -11.00
N GLN A 60 -0.87 4.37 -11.77
CA GLN A 60 0.06 3.38 -12.33
C GLN A 60 1.03 4.00 -13.32
N LYS A 61 0.57 4.95 -14.15
CA LYS A 61 1.44 5.71 -15.06
C LYS A 61 2.49 6.49 -14.28
N TYR A 62 2.10 7.15 -13.19
CA TYR A 62 3.00 7.92 -12.35
C TYR A 62 4.00 7.03 -11.60
N ILE A 63 3.53 5.98 -10.92
CA ILE A 63 4.38 5.16 -10.05
C ILE A 63 5.44 4.36 -10.83
N ARG A 64 5.18 4.09 -12.12
CA ARG A 64 6.08 3.40 -13.05
C ARG A 64 7.04 4.32 -13.80
N LEU A 65 7.00 5.63 -13.58
CA LEU A 65 7.96 6.55 -14.17
C LEU A 65 9.40 6.18 -13.76
N PRO A 66 10.38 6.38 -14.66
CA PRO A 66 11.77 6.11 -14.33
C PRO A 66 12.28 7.11 -13.28
N GLU A 67 13.32 6.70 -12.55
CA GLU A 67 13.89 7.47 -11.44
C GLU A 67 14.22 8.93 -11.81
N HIS A 68 14.83 9.15 -12.97
CA HIS A 68 15.19 10.49 -13.43
C HIS A 68 13.98 11.42 -13.65
N GLU A 69 12.82 10.88 -14.05
CA GLU A 69 11.59 11.66 -14.24
C GLU A 69 10.90 12.01 -12.92
N ILE A 70 11.00 11.15 -11.90
CA ILE A 70 10.43 11.42 -10.57
C ILE A 70 11.35 12.30 -9.73
N MET A 71 12.68 12.12 -9.85
CA MET A 71 13.68 12.83 -9.05
C MET A 71 14.17 14.12 -9.70
N GLY A 72 13.85 14.37 -10.98
CA GLY A 72 14.28 15.57 -11.71
C GLY A 72 15.78 15.62 -12.01
N SER A 73 16.50 14.49 -11.90
CA SER A 73 17.95 14.42 -12.06
C SER A 73 18.35 14.15 -13.51
N THR A 74 19.20 15.01 -14.08
CA THR A 74 19.77 14.91 -15.44
C THR A 74 21.04 14.04 -15.50
N ALA A 75 21.22 13.09 -14.58
CA ALA A 75 22.44 12.31 -14.47
C ALA A 75 22.72 11.52 -15.76
N SER A 76 23.60 12.09 -16.59
CA SER A 76 24.25 11.57 -17.79
C SER A 76 23.39 10.58 -18.58
N THR A 77 22.70 11.10 -19.59
CA THR A 77 22.10 10.34 -20.68
C THR A 77 23.19 9.62 -21.49
N GLU A 78 23.87 8.64 -20.89
CA GLU A 78 24.26 7.50 -21.69
C GLU A 78 22.95 6.89 -22.16
N VAL A 79 22.79 6.83 -23.49
CA VAL A 79 21.68 6.16 -24.17
C VAL A 79 21.73 4.68 -23.81
N ARG A 80 21.34 4.34 -22.58
CA ARG A 80 21.05 2.99 -22.15
C ARG A 80 19.73 2.70 -22.84
N GLY A 81 19.82 2.11 -24.04
CA GLY A 81 18.69 1.82 -24.90
C GLY A 81 17.51 1.30 -24.09
N MET A 82 16.30 1.73 -24.45
CA MET A 82 15.04 1.47 -23.73
C MET A 82 14.99 0.02 -23.24
N LYS A 83 15.44 -0.20 -22.00
CA LYS A 83 15.28 -1.49 -21.34
C LYS A 83 13.84 -1.56 -20.93
N ASP A 84 13.20 -2.68 -21.23
CA ASP A 84 11.84 -2.92 -20.75
C ASP A 84 11.78 -2.68 -19.24
N PRO A 85 10.73 -2.00 -18.75
CA PRO A 85 10.60 -1.72 -17.32
C PRO A 85 10.57 -3.03 -16.54
N VAL A 86 11.41 -3.11 -15.50
CA VAL A 86 11.51 -4.27 -14.62
C VAL A 86 10.67 -4.02 -13.37
N LEU A 87 9.89 -5.04 -12.98
CA LEU A 87 9.13 -5.07 -11.75
C LEU A 87 9.94 -5.73 -10.65
N TYR A 88 10.22 -4.99 -9.58
CA TYR A 88 10.95 -5.48 -8.41
C TYR A 88 10.00 -5.84 -7.27
N ASP A 89 10.42 -6.77 -6.40
CA ASP A 89 9.76 -7.03 -5.11
C ASP A 89 8.31 -7.53 -5.21
N HIS A 90 7.86 -8.02 -6.37
CA HIS A 90 6.49 -8.54 -6.55
C HIS A 90 6.34 -9.97 -6.05
N ARG A 91 6.61 -10.14 -4.76
CA ARG A 91 6.57 -11.43 -4.04
C ARG A 91 5.80 -11.30 -2.73
N PRO A 92 4.92 -12.27 -2.40
CA PRO A 92 4.18 -12.28 -1.15
C PRO A 92 5.00 -12.86 -0.01
N ARG A 93 4.51 -12.67 1.22
CA ARG A 93 4.94 -13.48 2.35
C ARG A 93 4.55 -14.94 2.10
N LEU A 94 5.52 -15.85 2.22
CA LEU A 94 5.25 -17.28 2.17
C LEU A 94 4.36 -17.70 3.35
N LEU A 95 3.19 -18.22 3.02
CA LEU A 95 2.25 -18.80 3.98
C LEU A 95 2.59 -20.28 4.25
N SER A 96 2.16 -20.79 5.40
CA SER A 96 2.23 -22.23 5.67
C SER A 96 1.31 -23.00 4.71
N GLU A 97 1.57 -24.29 4.47
CA GLU A 97 0.70 -25.14 3.65
C GLU A 97 -0.76 -25.13 4.14
N GLU A 98 -0.93 -25.13 5.45
CA GLU A 98 -2.24 -25.04 6.10
C GLU A 98 -2.94 -23.72 5.78
N ASP A 99 -2.21 -22.60 5.82
CA ASP A 99 -2.78 -21.28 5.53
C ASP A 99 -3.01 -21.07 4.03
N ILE A 100 -2.19 -21.64 3.15
CA ILE A 100 -2.45 -21.66 1.71
C ILE A 100 -3.78 -22.39 1.45
N THR A 101 -3.98 -23.54 2.08
CA THR A 101 -5.23 -24.31 1.98
C THR A 101 -6.43 -23.52 2.48
N ARG A 102 -6.29 -22.81 3.60
CA ARG A 102 -7.34 -21.91 4.12
C ARG A 102 -7.65 -20.79 3.14
N VAL A 103 -6.62 -20.11 2.63
CA VAL A 103 -6.79 -18.98 1.70
C VAL A 103 -7.48 -19.43 0.41
N SER A 104 -7.14 -20.60 -0.13
CA SER A 104 -7.77 -21.13 -1.35
C SER A 104 -9.26 -21.49 -1.19
N LEU A 105 -9.73 -21.64 0.05
CA LEU A 105 -11.15 -21.90 0.35
C LEU A 105 -11.96 -20.60 0.52
N ILE A 106 -11.31 -19.43 0.63
CA ILE A 106 -12.00 -18.15 0.70
C ILE A 106 -12.50 -17.75 -0.69
N PRO A 107 -13.81 -17.52 -0.89
CA PRO A 107 -14.35 -17.15 -2.20
C PRO A 107 -13.72 -15.87 -2.78
N HIS A 108 -13.57 -15.81 -4.11
CA HIS A 108 -13.16 -14.59 -4.84
C HIS A 108 -14.36 -13.66 -5.07
N ARG A 109 -14.83 -13.01 -4.00
CA ARG A 109 -15.90 -12.01 -4.04
C ARG A 109 -15.70 -10.94 -2.99
N LYS A 110 -16.26 -9.75 -3.23
CA LYS A 110 -16.27 -8.66 -2.25
C LYS A 110 -16.85 -9.10 -0.91
N GLY A 111 -16.14 -8.77 0.17
CA GLY A 111 -16.53 -9.08 1.55
C GLY A 111 -16.29 -10.52 2.00
N ALA A 112 -15.68 -11.38 1.16
CA ALA A 112 -15.32 -12.74 1.56
C ALA A 112 -14.28 -12.74 2.69
N ASN A 113 -14.47 -13.62 3.68
CA ASN A 113 -13.60 -13.73 4.85
C ASN A 113 -13.77 -15.10 5.55
N PHE A 114 -13.16 -15.29 6.72
CA PHE A 114 -13.25 -16.56 7.45
C PHE A 114 -14.69 -17.03 7.78
N LEU A 115 -15.69 -16.14 7.78
CA LEU A 115 -17.10 -16.50 7.95
C LEU A 115 -17.63 -17.38 6.80
N ASP A 116 -16.94 -17.38 5.65
CA ASP A 116 -17.24 -18.26 4.52
C ASP A 116 -16.69 -19.68 4.71
N PHE A 117 -15.90 -19.94 5.75
CA PHE A 117 -15.48 -21.31 6.04
C PHE A 117 -16.66 -22.16 6.47
N PRO A 118 -16.67 -23.44 6.06
CA PRO A 118 -17.71 -24.36 6.49
C PRO A 118 -17.70 -24.56 8.01
N GLY A 119 -18.89 -24.61 8.60
CA GLY A 119 -19.06 -24.79 10.05
C GLY A 119 -18.83 -23.52 10.88
N VAL A 120 -18.80 -22.34 10.23
CA VAL A 120 -18.82 -21.04 10.91
C VAL A 120 -20.22 -20.43 10.81
N ILE A 121 -20.75 -19.95 11.93
CA ILE A 121 -22.05 -19.28 12.03
C ILE A 121 -21.91 -17.94 12.74
N LEU A 122 -22.81 -17.00 12.45
CA LEU A 122 -22.87 -15.69 13.09
C LEU A 122 -24.10 -15.64 14.01
N VAL A 123 -23.89 -15.46 15.32
CA VAL A 123 -24.95 -15.30 16.31
C VAL A 123 -24.78 -13.94 16.97
N ASN A 124 -25.79 -13.06 16.85
CA ASN A 124 -25.74 -11.70 17.41
C ASN A 124 -24.47 -10.91 17.02
N ASN A 125 -24.05 -10.98 15.76
CA ASN A 125 -22.82 -10.39 15.22
C ASN A 125 -21.50 -10.93 15.80
N THR A 126 -21.53 -12.07 16.47
CA THR A 126 -20.34 -12.77 16.96
C THR A 126 -20.18 -14.09 16.21
N ALA A 127 -18.98 -14.40 15.75
CA ALA A 127 -18.67 -15.65 15.07
C ALA A 127 -18.57 -16.81 16.07
N HIS A 128 -19.15 -17.95 15.71
CA HIS A 128 -19.10 -19.20 16.46
C HIS A 128 -18.89 -20.40 15.53
N ARG A 129 -18.42 -21.50 16.09
CA ARG A 129 -18.53 -22.81 15.42
C ARG A 129 -19.98 -23.27 15.43
N ASP A 130 -20.43 -23.88 14.34
CA ASP A 130 -21.73 -24.53 14.30
C ASP A 130 -21.74 -25.74 15.26
N PRO A 131 -22.58 -25.75 16.32
CA PRO A 131 -22.62 -26.86 17.26
C PRO A 131 -23.18 -28.15 16.63
N ASN A 132 -23.85 -28.07 15.48
CA ASN A 132 -24.45 -29.22 14.79
C ASN A 132 -23.53 -29.83 13.73
N LYS A 133 -22.35 -29.25 13.50
CA LYS A 133 -21.40 -29.72 12.50
C LYS A 133 -20.08 -30.09 13.17
N GLU A 134 -19.55 -31.26 12.84
CA GLU A 134 -18.22 -31.64 13.30
C GLU A 134 -17.16 -30.67 12.74
N PRO A 135 -16.14 -30.30 13.54
CA PRO A 135 -15.07 -29.43 13.07
C PRO A 135 -14.34 -30.03 11.87
N GLU A 136 -14.34 -29.33 10.75
CA GLU A 136 -13.52 -29.74 9.61
C GLU A 136 -12.03 -29.62 9.97
N LEU A 137 -11.27 -30.66 9.64
CA LEU A 137 -9.84 -30.76 9.92
C LEU A 137 -9.05 -30.69 8.61
N LEU A 138 -7.88 -30.07 8.70
CA LEU A 138 -6.86 -30.14 7.65
C LEU A 138 -6.19 -31.51 7.64
N PRO A 139 -5.46 -31.88 6.57
CA PRO A 139 -4.68 -33.13 6.52
C PRO A 139 -3.70 -33.31 7.68
N SER A 140 -3.26 -32.21 8.32
CA SER A 140 -2.42 -32.23 9.51
C SER A 140 -3.15 -32.61 10.81
N GLY A 141 -4.48 -32.79 10.77
CA GLY A 141 -5.33 -33.03 11.93
C GLY A 141 -5.70 -31.75 12.71
N ARG A 142 -5.18 -30.59 12.31
CA ARG A 142 -5.55 -29.31 12.93
C ARG A 142 -6.90 -28.80 12.40
N PRO A 143 -7.65 -27.99 13.18
CA PRO A 143 -8.89 -27.39 12.70
C PRO A 143 -8.68 -26.51 11.45
N LEU A 144 -9.62 -26.60 10.50
CA LEU A 144 -9.69 -25.73 9.33
C LEU A 144 -9.77 -24.27 9.76
N VAL A 145 -10.66 -23.95 10.71
CA VAL A 145 -10.78 -22.61 11.29
C VAL A 145 -10.03 -22.57 12.61
N PRO A 146 -8.97 -21.76 12.76
CA PRO A 146 -8.23 -21.59 14.02
C PRO A 146 -9.07 -21.01 15.16
N ASP A 147 -8.92 -21.54 16.39
CA ASP A 147 -9.72 -21.09 17.54
C ASP A 147 -9.53 -19.62 17.91
N CYS A 148 -8.32 -19.08 17.69
CA CYS A 148 -8.00 -17.68 17.98
C CYS A 148 -8.85 -16.67 17.18
N ILE A 149 -9.44 -17.09 16.06
CA ILE A 149 -10.31 -16.24 15.24
C ILE A 149 -11.62 -15.92 15.97
N PHE A 150 -12.19 -16.89 16.69
CA PHE A 150 -13.46 -16.71 17.42
C PHE A 150 -13.31 -15.81 18.65
N THR A 151 -12.09 -15.63 19.16
CA THR A 151 -11.80 -14.74 20.29
C THR A 151 -11.28 -13.37 19.85
N PHE A 152 -10.81 -13.25 18.60
CA PHE A 152 -10.28 -12.00 18.05
C PHE A 152 -11.35 -10.90 18.02
N GLN A 153 -11.08 -9.78 18.69
CA GLN A 153 -12.04 -8.69 18.92
C GLN A 153 -13.40 -9.20 19.41
N GLN A 154 -13.39 -10.15 20.37
CA GLN A 154 -14.59 -10.76 20.94
C GLN A 154 -15.46 -11.48 19.89
N GLY A 155 -14.83 -12.00 18.82
CA GLY A 155 -15.50 -12.72 17.73
C GLY A 155 -16.29 -11.82 16.78
N LYS A 156 -16.20 -10.50 16.90
CA LYS A 156 -16.95 -9.53 16.08
C LYS A 156 -16.19 -9.06 14.83
N SER A 157 -14.91 -9.40 14.73
CA SER A 157 -14.11 -8.97 13.59
C SER A 157 -14.48 -9.75 12.33
N LYS A 158 -14.52 -9.05 11.20
CA LYS A 158 -14.60 -9.67 9.86
C LYS A 158 -13.26 -9.72 9.13
N ARG A 159 -12.18 -9.26 9.78
CA ARG A 159 -10.84 -9.15 9.18
C ARG A 159 -10.11 -10.47 8.96
N PRO A 160 -10.24 -11.51 9.81
CA PRO A 160 -9.51 -12.75 9.61
C PRO A 160 -9.83 -13.38 8.24
N PHE A 161 -8.80 -13.76 7.50
CA PHE A 161 -8.84 -14.29 6.13
C PHE A 161 -9.68 -13.44 5.17
N ALA A 162 -9.82 -12.14 5.43
CA ALA A 162 -10.61 -11.27 4.57
C ALA A 162 -9.87 -10.94 3.28
N ARG A 163 -10.64 -11.03 2.20
CA ARG A 163 -10.23 -10.69 0.84
C ARG A 163 -10.59 -9.25 0.55
N LEU A 164 -9.59 -8.49 0.13
CA LEU A 164 -9.77 -7.14 -0.36
C LEU A 164 -10.51 -7.18 -1.70
N TRP A 165 -11.15 -6.07 -2.07
CA TRP A 165 -11.78 -5.92 -3.37
C TRP A 165 -11.30 -4.68 -4.13
N TRP A 166 -11.49 -4.70 -5.44
CA TRP A 166 -10.94 -3.72 -6.38
C TRP A 166 -11.42 -2.28 -6.13
N ASP A 167 -12.64 -2.11 -5.65
CA ASP A 167 -13.26 -0.82 -5.33
C ASP A 167 -13.09 -0.42 -3.84
N GLU A 168 -12.19 -1.08 -3.11
CA GLU A 168 -11.91 -0.81 -1.71
C GLU A 168 -10.56 -0.11 -1.51
N THR A 169 -10.35 0.42 -0.31
CA THR A 169 -9.07 0.95 0.14
C THR A 169 -8.50 0.08 1.27
N VAL A 170 -7.18 0.15 1.47
CA VAL A 170 -6.53 -0.48 2.62
C VAL A 170 -6.30 0.57 3.69
N ALA A 171 -7.02 0.46 4.81
CA ALA A 171 -7.03 1.51 5.84
C ALA A 171 -5.63 1.82 6.42
N THR A 172 -4.83 0.79 6.71
CA THR A 172 -3.45 0.95 7.19
C THR A 172 -2.66 -0.31 6.86
N LEU A 173 -1.50 -0.15 6.21
CA LEU A 173 -0.57 -1.25 6.02
C LEU A 173 0.16 -1.54 7.33
N VAL A 174 0.25 -2.82 7.65
CA VAL A 174 0.91 -3.31 8.87
C VAL A 174 2.26 -3.93 8.53
N THR A 175 3.19 -3.89 9.49
CA THR A 175 4.55 -4.45 9.33
C THR A 175 4.58 -5.96 9.13
N PHE A 176 3.49 -6.66 9.46
CA PHE A 176 3.38 -8.10 9.34
C PHE A 176 2.00 -8.50 8.76
N PRO A 177 1.92 -8.93 7.49
CA PRO A 177 0.68 -9.36 6.86
C PRO A 177 0.21 -10.70 7.45
N ASN A 178 -0.58 -10.61 8.52
CA ASN A 178 -1.15 -11.77 9.20
C ASN A 178 -2.59 -12.00 8.77
N CYS A 179 -2.85 -13.14 8.10
CA CYS A 179 -4.19 -13.55 7.68
C CYS A 179 -5.17 -13.66 8.86
N PHE A 180 -4.70 -13.94 10.07
CA PHE A 180 -5.57 -14.22 11.22
C PHE A 180 -6.20 -12.96 11.83
N SER A 181 -5.76 -11.76 11.45
CA SER A 181 -6.20 -10.50 12.08
C SER A 181 -6.40 -9.33 11.11
N HIS A 182 -6.03 -9.49 9.84
CA HIS A 182 -6.07 -8.41 8.85
C HIS A 182 -6.72 -8.84 7.54
N ALA A 183 -7.38 -7.87 6.89
CA ALA A 183 -7.87 -8.00 5.51
C ALA A 183 -6.72 -7.67 4.55
N ILE A 184 -6.05 -8.71 4.07
CA ILE A 184 -4.80 -8.59 3.29
C ILE A 184 -4.70 -9.61 2.14
N LEU A 185 -5.75 -10.38 1.87
CA LEU A 185 -5.74 -11.31 0.73
C LEU A 185 -6.03 -10.53 -0.56
N HIS A 186 -5.32 -10.92 -1.62
CA HIS A 186 -5.48 -10.33 -2.95
C HIS A 186 -6.90 -10.57 -3.50
N PRO A 187 -7.51 -9.63 -4.25
CA PRO A 187 -8.88 -9.79 -4.77
C PRO A 187 -9.11 -11.05 -5.60
N ASP A 188 -8.18 -11.39 -6.48
CA ASP A 188 -8.36 -12.51 -7.42
C ASP A 188 -7.38 -13.68 -7.24
N GLN A 189 -6.45 -13.59 -6.28
CA GLN A 189 -5.34 -14.54 -6.15
C GLN A 189 -5.30 -15.12 -4.73
N ASP A 190 -4.94 -16.40 -4.59
CA ASP A 190 -4.89 -17.10 -3.31
C ASP A 190 -3.56 -16.87 -2.56
N ARG A 191 -3.32 -15.60 -2.26
CA ARG A 191 -2.14 -15.11 -1.54
C ARG A 191 -2.46 -13.83 -0.79
N VAL A 192 -1.56 -13.47 0.12
CA VAL A 192 -1.49 -12.13 0.68
C VAL A 192 -0.99 -11.14 -0.38
N LEU A 193 -1.23 -9.84 -0.16
CA LEU A 193 -0.60 -8.80 -0.99
C LEU A 193 0.94 -8.90 -0.92
N THR A 194 1.59 -8.71 -2.05
CA THR A 194 3.04 -8.69 -2.22
C THR A 194 3.70 -7.46 -1.61
N ILE A 195 5.03 -7.51 -1.46
CA ILE A 195 5.84 -6.36 -1.04
C ILE A 195 5.63 -5.18 -2.00
N ARG A 196 5.65 -5.42 -3.32
CA ARG A 196 5.40 -4.38 -4.33
C ARG A 196 3.99 -3.78 -4.24
N GLU A 197 2.96 -4.60 -4.01
CA GLU A 197 1.59 -4.09 -3.82
C GLU A 197 1.52 -3.22 -2.56
N TYR A 198 2.16 -3.62 -1.46
CA TYR A 198 2.32 -2.78 -0.27
C TYR A 198 3.06 -1.47 -0.57
N ALA A 199 4.14 -1.54 -1.35
CA ALA A 199 4.95 -0.38 -1.73
C ALA A 199 4.12 0.64 -2.50
N ARG A 200 3.32 0.21 -3.48
CA ARG A 200 2.41 1.07 -4.22
C ARG A 200 1.33 1.68 -3.33
N LEU A 201 0.77 0.93 -2.40
CA LEU A 201 -0.20 1.45 -1.43
C LEU A 201 0.39 2.52 -0.48
N GLN A 202 1.71 2.54 -0.29
CA GLN A 202 2.45 3.62 0.39
C GLN A 202 2.98 4.71 -0.58
N GLY A 203 2.72 4.58 -1.88
CA GLY A 203 3.14 5.51 -2.92
C GLY A 203 4.64 5.45 -3.25
N PHE A 204 5.33 4.36 -2.94
CA PHE A 204 6.71 4.16 -3.37
C PHE A 204 6.81 3.98 -4.89
N PRO A 205 7.67 4.74 -5.58
CA PRO A 205 7.96 4.51 -6.99
C PRO A 205 8.40 3.07 -7.27
N ASP A 206 8.08 2.55 -8.45
CA ASP A 206 8.34 1.15 -8.79
C ASP A 206 9.82 0.83 -8.96
N PHE A 207 10.66 1.85 -9.21
CA PHE A 207 12.11 1.71 -9.22
C PHE A 207 12.72 1.57 -7.81
N TYR A 208 12.01 1.95 -6.74
CA TYR A 208 12.52 1.86 -5.38
C TYR A 208 12.61 0.40 -4.95
N ARG A 209 13.80 -0.03 -4.50
CA ARG A 209 14.09 -1.42 -4.11
C ARG A 209 14.24 -1.54 -2.61
N PHE A 210 13.70 -2.61 -2.05
CA PHE A 210 13.81 -2.90 -0.62
C PHE A 210 14.89 -3.95 -0.36
N CYS A 211 15.62 -3.78 0.74
CA CYS A 211 16.71 -4.67 1.14
C CYS A 211 16.30 -5.57 2.31
N GLY A 212 17.01 -6.69 2.48
CA GLY A 212 16.78 -7.64 3.57
C GLY A 212 15.80 -8.76 3.22
N THR A 213 15.41 -9.51 4.24
CA THR A 213 14.44 -10.61 4.17
C THR A 213 13.04 -10.11 3.85
N ILE A 214 12.15 -11.00 3.40
CA ILE A 214 10.72 -10.70 3.16
C ILE A 214 10.10 -9.97 4.36
N SER A 215 10.32 -10.47 5.57
CA SER A 215 9.73 -9.90 6.79
C SER A 215 10.27 -8.50 7.08
N GLU A 216 11.56 -8.25 6.87
CA GLU A 216 12.17 -6.93 7.05
C GLU A 216 11.65 -5.93 6.01
N ARG A 217 11.38 -6.36 4.77
CA ARG A 217 10.81 -5.51 3.72
C ARG A 217 9.36 -5.10 4.05
N TYR A 218 8.52 -6.03 4.53
CA TYR A 218 7.19 -5.65 5.06
C TYR A 218 7.29 -4.72 6.27
N CYS A 219 8.29 -4.91 7.14
CA CYS A 219 8.52 -4.03 8.28
C CYS A 219 8.89 -2.60 7.83
N GLN A 220 9.77 -2.46 6.84
CA GLN A 220 10.10 -1.16 6.22
C GLN A 220 8.85 -0.47 5.68
N LEU A 221 8.01 -1.21 4.94
CA LEU A 221 6.78 -0.68 4.33
C LEU A 221 5.69 -0.31 5.34
N GLY A 222 5.52 -1.11 6.40
CA GLY A 222 4.53 -0.84 7.44
C GLY A 222 4.92 0.32 8.36
N ASN A 223 6.22 0.60 8.50
CA ASN A 223 6.73 1.73 9.30
C ASN A 223 6.94 3.01 8.48
N ALA A 224 6.95 2.93 7.16
CA ALA A 224 7.16 4.08 6.30
C ALA A 224 6.00 5.08 6.40
N VAL A 225 6.35 6.36 6.29
CA VAL A 225 5.39 7.42 5.98
C VAL A 225 5.08 7.35 4.49
N ALA A 226 3.80 7.44 4.12
CA ALA A 226 3.39 7.45 2.73
C ALA A 226 4.15 8.53 1.94
N ILE A 227 4.74 8.14 0.81
CA ILE A 227 5.60 9.01 0.01
C ILE A 227 4.88 10.29 -0.45
N PRO A 228 3.61 10.25 -0.92
CA PRO A 228 2.89 11.47 -1.29
C PRO A 228 2.71 12.46 -0.13
N VAL A 229 2.55 11.96 1.10
CA VAL A 229 2.47 12.81 2.31
C VAL A 229 3.83 13.47 2.57
N GLY A 230 4.91 12.68 2.55
CA GLY A 230 6.27 13.21 2.69
C GLY A 230 6.60 14.27 1.62
N ARG A 231 6.16 14.04 0.38
CA ARG A 231 6.35 14.97 -0.75
C ARG A 231 5.59 16.28 -0.58
N ALA A 232 4.34 16.23 -0.13
CA ALA A 232 3.55 17.43 0.18
C ALA A 232 4.19 18.27 1.30
N LEU A 233 4.67 17.61 2.37
CA LEU A 233 5.41 18.27 3.45
C LEU A 233 6.73 18.86 2.97
N GLY A 234 7.47 18.12 2.14
CA GLY A 234 8.71 18.61 1.52
C GLY A 234 8.50 19.84 0.64
N TYR A 235 7.39 19.89 -0.11
CA TYR A 235 7.02 21.08 -0.87
C TYR A 235 6.72 22.28 0.04
N ALA A 236 5.92 22.09 1.10
CA ALA A 236 5.64 23.14 2.07
C ALA A 236 6.92 23.67 2.74
N LEU A 237 7.84 22.77 3.09
CA LEU A 237 9.16 23.14 3.62
C LEU A 237 9.97 23.95 2.61
N GLY A 238 10.00 23.53 1.35
CA GLY A 238 10.70 24.25 0.27
C GLY A 238 10.15 25.66 0.04
N MET A 239 8.82 25.81 0.06
CA MET A 239 8.15 27.10 -0.04
C MET A 239 8.49 28.01 1.14
N ALA A 240 8.47 27.49 2.37
CA ALA A 240 8.82 28.23 3.57
C ALA A 240 10.29 28.67 3.58
N PHE A 241 11.20 27.79 3.17
CA PHE A 241 12.63 28.09 3.07
C PHE A 241 12.93 29.21 2.07
N GLN A 242 12.13 29.33 1.01
CA GLN A 242 12.21 30.39 0.01
C GLN A 242 11.41 31.65 0.38
N SER A 243 10.80 31.68 1.57
CA SER A 243 9.92 32.78 2.01
C SER A 243 8.75 33.06 1.05
N LEU A 244 8.20 31.99 0.45
CA LEU A 244 7.07 32.05 -0.49
C LEU A 244 5.73 31.67 0.16
N THR A 245 5.69 31.49 1.48
CA THR A 245 4.48 31.18 2.25
C THR A 245 4.05 32.37 3.10
N GLY A 246 2.75 32.53 3.33
CA GLY A 246 2.21 33.45 4.33
C GLY A 246 2.22 32.85 5.75
N ASP A 247 1.60 33.55 6.70
CA ASP A 247 1.48 33.13 8.11
C ASP A 247 0.31 32.15 8.35
N GLU A 248 -0.35 31.71 7.28
CA GLU A 248 -1.49 30.78 7.36
C GLU A 248 -1.04 29.36 7.72
N PRO A 249 -1.82 28.62 8.54
CA PRO A 249 -1.45 27.27 8.97
C PRO A 249 -1.57 26.21 7.87
N LEU A 250 -2.23 26.54 6.75
CA LEU A 250 -2.50 25.63 5.65
C LEU A 250 -1.98 26.20 4.33
N ILE A 251 -1.38 25.35 3.51
CA ILE A 251 -0.98 25.65 2.14
C ILE A 251 -1.80 24.82 1.16
N LYS A 252 -2.34 25.47 0.12
CA LYS A 252 -2.95 24.76 -1.00
C LYS A 252 -1.88 24.36 -1.99
N LEU A 253 -1.74 23.07 -2.24
CA LEU A 253 -0.81 22.55 -3.25
C LEU A 253 -1.26 22.94 -4.66
N PRO A 254 -0.31 23.05 -5.63
CA PRO A 254 -0.64 23.28 -7.03
C PRO A 254 -1.63 22.23 -7.60
N PRO A 255 -2.39 22.56 -8.66
CA PRO A 255 -3.23 21.58 -9.34
C PRO A 255 -2.43 20.36 -9.82
N LYS A 256 -3.04 19.17 -9.73
CA LYS A 256 -2.43 17.88 -10.12
C LYS A 256 -1.09 17.57 -9.44
N PHE A 257 -0.87 18.11 -8.24
CA PHE A 257 0.39 17.91 -7.51
C PHE A 257 0.70 16.43 -7.26
N ALA A 258 -0.30 15.60 -6.98
CA ALA A 258 -0.13 14.17 -6.71
C ALA A 258 0.71 13.43 -7.77
N PHE A 259 0.53 13.80 -9.04
CA PHE A 259 1.19 13.19 -10.19
C PHE A 259 2.13 14.14 -10.96
N SER A 260 2.41 15.31 -10.40
CA SER A 260 3.32 16.26 -11.04
C SER A 260 4.76 15.76 -11.00
N LYS A 261 5.51 16.05 -12.07
CA LYS A 261 6.95 15.82 -12.13
C LYS A 261 7.67 17.06 -11.60
N PRO A 262 8.83 16.92 -10.94
CA PRO A 262 9.66 18.09 -10.66
C PRO A 262 10.05 18.79 -11.97
N PRO A 263 10.26 20.12 -11.94
CA PRO A 263 10.87 20.80 -13.07
C PRO A 263 12.22 20.13 -13.38
N VAL A 264 12.52 19.92 -14.65
CA VAL A 264 13.87 19.48 -15.04
C VAL A 264 14.80 20.64 -14.72
N GLU A 265 15.74 20.43 -13.81
CA GLU A 265 16.85 21.37 -13.65
C GLU A 265 17.69 21.29 -14.93
N GLU A 266 17.42 22.21 -15.87
CA GLU A 266 18.41 22.54 -16.89
C GLU A 266 19.66 22.97 -16.13
N ILE A 267 20.77 22.27 -16.35
CA ILE A 267 22.08 22.73 -15.93
C ILE A 267 22.27 24.08 -16.62
N VAL A 268 21.95 25.16 -15.93
CA VAL A 268 22.47 26.47 -16.29
C VAL A 268 23.95 26.35 -16.00
N GLU A 269 24.74 26.07 -17.05
CA GLU A 269 26.16 26.39 -17.05
C GLU A 269 26.27 27.90 -16.80
N GLN A 270 26.24 28.30 -15.53
CA GLN A 270 26.72 29.60 -15.14
C GLN A 270 28.23 29.54 -15.39
N ASN A 271 28.62 30.08 -16.54
CA ASN A 271 29.91 30.73 -16.78
C ASN A 271 30.30 31.57 -15.55
N ARG A 272 30.89 30.93 -14.54
CA ARG A 272 31.72 31.57 -13.53
C ARG A 272 33.15 31.20 -13.85
N PHE A 273 33.73 31.85 -14.85
CA PHE A 273 35.15 32.22 -14.93
C PHE A 273 35.32 33.04 -16.21
N SER A 274 34.72 34.23 -16.23
CA SER A 274 35.14 35.34 -17.07
C SER A 274 34.58 36.60 -16.42
N ASP A 275 35.50 37.54 -16.15
CA ASP A 275 35.31 38.91 -15.65
C ASP A 275 35.58 39.17 -14.16
N CYS A 276 36.71 39.89 -13.99
CA CYS A 276 37.39 40.46 -12.82
C CYS A 276 38.38 39.55 -12.07
#